data_AF-A0A8T4LTD0-F1
#
_entry.id   AF-A0A8T4LTD0-F1
#
_cell.length_a   1.000
_cell.length_b   1.000
_cell.length_c   1.000
_cell.angle_alpha   90.00
_cell.angle_beta   90.00
_cell.angle_gamma   90.00
#
_symmetry.space_group_name_H-M   'P 1'
#
loop_
_entity.id
_entity.type
_entity.pdbx_description
1 polymer ?
#
loop_
_entity_poly.entity_id
_entity_poly.type
_entity_poly.pdbx_seq_one_letter_code
_entity_poly.pdbx_strand_id
1 'polypeptide(L)'
;MKTKRGKHKKTNKYPLPILIILLVALIITLLFSLSYKTTNVIKGPHGNCVDSDKGINIIEKGKTSGGYVNEEDSCLSAISVKEGYCLNNKVYWKTENCPEKKVCKDGICIDSSQVSQEELSDEIHICTDTDTKKEFYTKGKVTTCNYNSVAGECELKIDSCINNDKLKEFFCISNSEQHNFSSESSTNYDCTSEGKVCNDGACIISGQAINDSTGNKNYTCLDIDGGLNYNVKGTLTERSTDEENQQRTDRCIIEGTIIKLQEFYCNENRIAYIYDDCPLNQTCISGACQ
;
A
#
# COMPACT_ATOMS: atom_id res chain seq x y z
N MET A 1 -53.76 23.70 83.43
CA MET A 1 -54.48 23.38 82.17
C MET A 1 -53.52 23.49 81.00
N LYS A 2 -53.17 22.37 80.34
CA LYS A 2 -52.28 22.33 79.16
C LYS A 2 -53.11 22.00 77.93
N THR A 3 -53.24 22.93 76.99
CA THR A 3 -53.89 22.73 75.68
C THR A 3 -52.86 22.25 74.65
N LYS A 4 -53.04 21.03 74.14
CA LYS A 4 -52.28 20.48 73.00
C LYS A 4 -52.96 20.89 71.69
N ARG A 5 -52.27 21.65 70.84
CA ARG A 5 -52.67 21.94 69.44
C ARG A 5 -52.31 20.76 68.55
N GLY A 6 -53.31 20.11 67.96
CA GLY A 6 -53.13 19.08 66.93
C GLY A 6 -52.79 19.69 65.58
N LYS A 7 -51.77 19.13 64.90
CA LYS A 7 -51.41 19.45 63.51
C LYS A 7 -52.23 18.57 62.57
N HIS A 8 -53.10 19.18 61.76
CA HIS A 8 -53.75 18.52 60.62
C HIS A 8 -52.75 18.39 59.46
N LYS A 9 -52.40 17.14 59.11
CA LYS A 9 -51.65 16.81 57.89
C LYS A 9 -52.65 16.73 56.74
N LYS A 10 -52.69 17.76 55.87
CA LYS A 10 -53.43 17.71 54.60
C LYS A 10 -52.60 16.92 53.60
N THR A 11 -53.08 15.76 53.18
CA THR A 11 -52.50 15.01 52.06
C THR A 11 -53.22 15.45 50.78
N ASN A 12 -52.50 16.17 49.91
CA ASN A 12 -52.99 16.51 48.57
C ASN A 12 -53.04 15.22 47.73
N LYS A 13 -54.22 14.63 47.64
CA LYS A 13 -54.51 13.57 46.67
C LYS A 13 -54.86 14.25 45.35
N TYR A 14 -53.91 14.32 44.43
CA TYR A 14 -54.25 14.58 43.04
C TYR A 14 -54.97 13.34 42.50
N PRO A 15 -56.16 13.49 41.88
CA PRO A 15 -56.87 12.36 41.32
C PRO A 15 -56.03 11.76 40.21
N LEU A 16 -55.82 10.44 40.28
CA LEU A 16 -55.09 9.60 39.32
C LEU A 16 -55.29 9.99 37.83
N PRO A 17 -56.49 10.37 37.33
CA PRO A 17 -56.64 10.81 35.94
C PRO A 17 -55.81 12.04 35.55
N ILE A 18 -55.55 12.97 36.47
CA ILE A 18 -54.75 14.18 36.17
C ILE A 18 -53.28 13.80 35.93
N LEU A 19 -52.76 12.81 36.67
CA LEU A 19 -51.39 12.34 36.50
C LEU A 19 -51.18 11.68 35.13
N ILE A 20 -52.18 10.92 34.66
CA ILE A 20 -52.14 10.24 33.36
C ILE A 20 -52.16 11.27 32.22
N ILE A 21 -53.01 12.29 32.31
CA ILE A 21 -53.09 13.35 31.29
C ILE A 21 -51.75 14.11 31.17
N LEU A 22 -51.11 14.44 32.30
CA LEU A 22 -49.82 15.13 32.29
C LEU A 22 -48.70 14.26 31.68
N LEU A 23 -48.74 12.95 31.93
CA LEU A 23 -47.73 12.02 31.41
C LEU A 23 -47.88 11.81 29.89
N VAL A 24 -49.11 11.73 29.39
CA VAL A 24 -49.39 11.66 27.94
C VAL A 24 -49.01 12.97 27.24
N ALA A 25 -49.32 14.13 27.83
CA ALA A 25 -48.91 15.42 27.27
C ALA A 25 -47.38 15.55 27.17
N LEU A 26 -46.63 15.09 28.18
CA LEU A 26 -45.17 15.09 28.17
C LEU A 26 -44.59 14.21 27.06
N ILE A 27 -45.15 13.00 26.87
CA ILE A 27 -44.76 12.08 25.79
C ILE A 27 -45.05 12.71 24.42
N ILE A 28 -46.21 13.34 24.24
CA ILE A 28 -46.55 14.02 22.97
C ILE A 28 -45.57 15.17 22.70
N THR A 29 -45.20 15.97 23.71
CA THR A 29 -44.21 17.05 23.52
C THR A 29 -42.81 16.53 23.20
N LEU A 30 -42.40 15.39 23.77
CA LEU A 30 -41.14 14.71 23.44
C LEU A 30 -41.16 14.16 22.00
N LEU A 31 -42.29 13.60 21.55
CA LEU A 31 -42.44 13.12 20.18
C LEU A 31 -42.44 14.27 19.15
N PHE A 32 -43.06 15.41 19.47
CA PHE A 32 -43.06 16.58 18.59
C PHE A 32 -41.69 17.28 18.51
N SER A 33 -40.89 17.25 19.58
CA SER A 33 -39.53 17.83 19.57
C SER A 33 -38.51 17.01 18.79
N LEU A 34 -38.78 15.72 18.53
CA LEU A 34 -37.95 14.85 17.69
C LEU A 34 -38.20 15.04 16.17
N SER A 35 -39.21 15.79 15.74
CA SER A 35 -39.59 15.95 14.32
C SER A 35 -39.22 17.28 13.65
N TYR A 36 -38.57 18.23 14.34
CA TYR A 36 -38.20 19.52 13.74
C TYR A 36 -36.68 19.72 13.66
N LYS A 37 -36.04 18.93 12.79
CA LYS A 37 -34.86 19.38 12.05
C LYS A 37 -35.12 19.20 10.55
N THR A 38 -36.16 19.84 10.05
CA THR A 38 -36.21 20.22 8.64
C THR A 38 -35.19 21.33 8.45
N THR A 39 -33.95 20.95 8.12
CA THR A 39 -33.00 21.86 7.50
C THR A 39 -33.65 22.32 6.19
N ASN A 40 -34.24 23.51 6.22
CA ASN A 40 -34.51 24.27 5.01
C ASN A 40 -33.15 24.51 4.34
N VAL A 41 -32.74 23.59 3.48
CA VAL A 41 -31.66 23.81 2.52
C VAL A 41 -32.24 24.82 1.54
N ILE A 42 -32.09 26.10 1.89
CA ILE A 42 -32.32 27.21 0.99
C ILE A 42 -31.38 26.95 -0.19
N LYS A 43 -31.95 26.51 -1.32
CA LYS A 43 -31.25 26.40 -2.59
C LYS A 43 -30.82 27.81 -3.00
N GLY A 44 -29.64 28.21 -2.54
CA GLY A 44 -29.00 29.45 -2.94
C GLY A 44 -28.56 29.35 -4.40
N PRO A 45 -28.56 30.48 -5.12
CA PRO A 45 -28.05 30.55 -6.49
C PRO A 45 -26.59 30.05 -6.50
N HIS A 46 -26.21 29.23 -7.48
CA HIS A 46 -24.86 28.73 -7.77
C HIS A 46 -23.75 29.58 -7.11
N GLY A 47 -23.48 29.29 -5.83
CA GLY A 47 -22.55 30.07 -5.04
C GLY A 47 -21.14 29.74 -5.48
N ASN A 48 -20.25 30.74 -5.46
CA ASN A 48 -18.82 30.49 -5.54
C ASN A 48 -18.44 29.46 -4.47
N CYS A 49 -17.52 28.57 -4.82
CA CYS A 49 -17.00 27.60 -3.86
C CYS A 49 -16.27 28.35 -2.73
N VAL A 50 -16.53 27.96 -1.49
CA VAL A 50 -15.90 28.48 -0.28
C VAL A 50 -15.24 27.33 0.47
N ASP A 51 -14.00 27.56 0.87
CA ASP A 51 -13.14 26.61 1.57
C ASP A 51 -12.64 27.28 2.86
N SER A 52 -12.92 26.69 4.03
CA SER A 52 -12.69 27.40 5.30
C SER A 52 -11.21 27.48 5.72
N ASP A 53 -10.40 26.56 5.22
CA ASP A 53 -8.98 26.32 5.52
C ASP A 53 -8.06 26.54 4.30
N LYS A 54 -8.66 26.82 3.13
CA LYS A 54 -8.06 27.38 1.92
C LYS A 54 -7.12 26.42 1.17
N GLY A 55 -7.72 25.49 0.43
CA GLY A 55 -7.02 24.61 -0.49
C GLY A 55 -6.89 23.21 0.08
N ILE A 56 -5.74 22.58 -0.11
CA ILE A 56 -5.46 21.25 0.43
C ILE A 56 -4.66 21.45 1.73
N ASN A 57 -5.33 21.38 2.89
CA ASN A 57 -4.82 21.69 4.21
C ASN A 57 -5.16 20.61 5.27
N ILE A 58 -4.42 19.51 5.22
CA ILE A 58 -4.61 18.37 6.15
C ILE A 58 -4.24 18.63 7.62
N ILE A 59 -3.94 19.85 8.07
CA ILE A 59 -3.59 20.16 9.47
C ILE A 59 -4.63 21.02 10.19
N GLU A 60 -5.55 21.64 9.45
CA GLU A 60 -6.66 22.43 10.00
C GLU A 60 -7.96 21.83 9.48
N LYS A 61 -9.00 21.73 10.33
CA LYS A 61 -10.24 21.09 9.88
C LYS A 61 -11.01 22.04 8.97
N GLY A 62 -11.16 21.64 7.72
CA GLY A 62 -11.85 22.34 6.68
C GLY A 62 -13.29 21.89 6.44
N LYS A 63 -14.03 22.81 5.82
CA LYS A 63 -15.34 22.57 5.23
C LYS A 63 -15.40 23.31 3.91
N THR A 64 -15.62 22.55 2.84
CA THR A 64 -15.75 23.07 1.49
C THR A 64 -17.22 23.04 1.07
N SER A 65 -17.73 24.17 0.59
CA SER A 65 -19.12 24.30 0.16
C SER A 65 -19.25 25.05 -1.16
N GLY A 66 -20.10 24.56 -2.06
CA GLY A 66 -20.32 25.18 -3.37
C GLY A 66 -21.50 24.55 -4.10
N GLY A 67 -22.43 25.38 -4.57
CA GLY A 67 -23.68 24.91 -5.19
C GLY A 67 -24.49 23.99 -4.25
N TYR A 68 -24.59 22.71 -4.60
CA TYR A 68 -25.31 21.68 -3.81
C TYR A 68 -24.39 20.72 -3.05
N VAL A 69 -23.08 20.94 -3.12
CA VAL A 69 -22.08 20.06 -2.51
C VAL A 69 -21.56 20.72 -1.23
N ASN A 70 -21.53 19.92 -0.16
CA ASN A 70 -20.85 20.26 1.09
C ASN A 70 -19.97 19.07 1.46
N GLU A 71 -18.68 19.31 1.58
CA GLU A 71 -17.69 18.35 2.04
C GLU A 71 -17.06 18.91 3.31
N GLU A 72 -16.78 18.02 4.26
CA GLU A 72 -16.03 18.34 5.48
C GLU A 72 -14.87 17.36 5.55
N ASP A 73 -13.72 17.83 6.01
CA ASP A 73 -12.57 16.96 6.06
C ASP A 73 -12.82 15.84 7.04
N SER A 74 -12.41 14.66 6.61
CA SER A 74 -12.72 13.42 7.31
C SER A 74 -11.58 12.44 7.16
N CYS A 75 -11.33 11.66 8.21
CA CYS A 75 -10.37 10.58 8.13
C CYS A 75 -10.97 9.45 7.30
N LEU A 76 -10.31 9.12 6.19
CA LEU A 76 -10.60 7.88 5.47
C LEU A 76 -9.91 6.71 6.14
N SER A 77 -8.71 6.95 6.68
CA SER A 77 -7.98 6.02 7.52
C SER A 77 -7.23 6.80 8.60
N ALA A 78 -6.55 6.10 9.49
CA ALA A 78 -5.71 6.73 10.50
C ALA A 78 -4.48 7.46 9.96
N ILE A 79 -4.15 7.32 8.67
CA ILE A 79 -3.05 8.06 8.04
C ILE A 79 -3.50 8.79 6.79
N SER A 80 -4.81 8.91 6.54
CA SER A 80 -5.26 9.63 5.36
C SER A 80 -6.51 10.47 5.61
N VAL A 81 -6.44 11.71 5.14
CA VAL A 81 -7.51 12.69 5.18
C VAL A 81 -8.17 12.72 3.81
N LYS A 82 -9.50 12.61 3.75
CA LYS A 82 -10.29 13.13 2.64
C LYS A 82 -10.41 14.62 2.84
N GLU A 83 -9.69 15.35 2.00
CA GLU A 83 -9.61 16.79 2.01
C GLU A 83 -10.56 17.37 0.97
N GLY A 84 -11.51 18.21 1.39
CA GLY A 84 -12.31 19.03 0.49
C GLY A 84 -11.52 20.26 0.04
N TYR A 85 -11.65 20.68 -1.22
CA TYR A 85 -11.05 21.94 -1.65
C TYR A 85 -11.78 22.61 -2.81
N CYS A 86 -11.59 23.93 -2.95
CA CYS A 86 -12.14 24.70 -4.05
C CYS A 86 -11.19 24.84 -5.23
N LEU A 87 -11.64 24.49 -6.44
CA LEU A 87 -10.93 24.77 -7.70
C LEU A 87 -11.92 25.27 -8.76
N ASN A 88 -11.63 26.42 -9.37
CA ASN A 88 -12.47 27.04 -10.41
C ASN A 88 -13.97 27.16 -10.00
N ASN A 89 -14.23 27.62 -8.77
CA ASN A 89 -15.57 27.73 -8.18
C ASN A 89 -16.36 26.41 -8.10
N LYS A 90 -15.69 25.25 -8.08
CA LYS A 90 -16.29 23.94 -7.85
C LYS A 90 -15.62 23.26 -6.66
N VAL A 91 -16.42 22.48 -5.93
CA VAL A 91 -15.94 21.62 -4.84
C VAL A 91 -15.30 20.38 -5.44
N TYR A 92 -14.08 20.09 -5.01
CA TYR A 92 -13.37 18.86 -5.26
C TYR A 92 -12.98 18.22 -3.94
N TRP A 93 -12.49 16.99 -4.00
CA TRP A 93 -11.81 16.37 -2.86
C TRP A 93 -10.58 15.61 -3.32
N LYS A 94 -9.64 15.40 -2.42
CA LYS A 94 -8.45 14.58 -2.63
C LYS A 94 -8.17 13.78 -1.36
N THR A 95 -7.58 12.60 -1.53
CA THR A 95 -7.03 11.84 -0.39
C THR A 95 -5.56 12.19 -0.25
N GLU A 96 -5.17 12.63 0.95
CA GLU A 96 -3.80 12.97 1.29
C GLU A 96 -3.34 12.13 2.48
N ASN A 97 -2.11 11.65 2.43
CA ASN A 97 -1.53 10.89 3.53
C ASN A 97 -0.98 11.84 4.60
N CYS A 98 -1.19 11.50 5.86
CA CYS A 98 -0.55 12.17 6.97
C CYS A 98 0.97 11.98 6.90
N PRO A 99 1.75 13.04 7.21
CA PRO A 99 3.19 12.93 7.34
C PRO A 99 3.62 11.89 8.39
N GLU A 100 4.89 11.49 8.37
CA GLU A 100 5.45 10.56 9.36
C GLU A 100 5.12 11.01 10.80
N LYS A 101 4.79 10.04 11.65
CA LYS A 101 4.42 10.23 13.07
C LYS A 101 3.15 11.05 13.32
N LYS A 102 2.34 11.26 12.27
CA LYS A 102 1.01 11.84 12.40
C LYS A 102 -0.06 10.83 12.09
N VAL A 103 -1.19 10.98 12.77
CA VAL A 103 -2.40 10.22 12.53
C VAL A 103 -3.54 11.16 12.20
N CYS A 104 -4.44 10.72 11.32
CA CYS A 104 -5.67 11.41 11.08
C CYS A 104 -6.61 11.21 12.26
N LYS A 105 -7.05 12.32 12.85
CA LYS A 105 -8.13 12.37 13.83
C LYS A 105 -9.06 13.52 13.47
N ASP A 106 -10.37 13.26 13.49
CA ASP A 106 -11.40 14.28 13.23
C ASP A 106 -11.21 15.07 11.92
N GLY A 107 -10.65 14.43 10.89
CA GLY A 107 -10.41 15.03 9.58
C GLY A 107 -9.09 15.77 9.44
N ILE A 108 -8.18 15.71 10.43
CA ILE A 108 -6.88 16.39 10.37
C ILE A 108 -5.73 15.48 10.82
N CYS A 109 -4.53 15.74 10.31
CA CYS A 109 -3.30 15.06 10.71
C CYS A 109 -2.68 15.72 11.96
N ILE A 110 -2.84 15.05 13.10
CA ILE A 110 -2.25 15.44 14.38
C ILE A 110 -1.09 14.54 14.76
N ASP A 111 -0.25 14.98 15.69
CA ASP A 111 0.86 14.17 16.19
C ASP A 111 0.32 12.93 16.92
N SER A 112 0.88 11.75 16.62
CA SER A 112 0.41 10.49 17.21
C SER A 112 0.51 10.47 18.74
N SER A 113 1.41 11.27 19.31
CA SER A 113 1.54 11.42 20.77
C SER A 113 0.37 12.16 21.44
N GLN A 114 -0.46 12.86 20.67
CA GLN A 114 -1.58 13.65 21.19
C GLN A 114 -2.90 12.87 21.30
N VAL A 115 -2.93 11.59 20.91
CA VAL A 115 -4.13 10.77 20.96
C VAL A 115 -4.08 9.84 22.16
N SER A 116 -5.16 9.83 22.95
CA SER A 116 -5.23 9.00 24.16
C SER A 116 -5.47 7.52 23.79
N GLN A 117 -4.90 6.60 24.59
CA GLN A 117 -4.98 5.15 24.34
C GLN A 117 -6.42 4.62 24.30
N GLU A 118 -7.35 5.25 25.00
CA GLU A 118 -8.77 4.85 25.04
C GLU A 118 -9.53 5.24 23.75
N GLU A 119 -9.06 6.26 23.02
CA GLU A 119 -9.66 6.68 21.75
C GLU A 119 -9.03 5.96 20.54
N LEU A 120 -7.92 5.25 20.74
CA LEU A 120 -7.24 4.42 19.74
C LEU A 120 -7.70 2.96 19.73
N SER A 121 -8.69 2.59 20.57
CA SER A 121 -9.05 1.19 20.78
C SER A 121 -9.75 0.51 19.60
N ASP A 122 -10.07 1.24 18.53
CA ASP A 122 -10.45 0.66 17.25
C ASP A 122 -9.17 0.34 16.46
N GLU A 123 -8.62 -0.86 16.68
CA GLU A 123 -7.43 -1.47 16.05
C GLU A 123 -7.03 -0.88 14.68
N ILE A 124 -6.12 0.10 14.71
CA ILE A 124 -5.54 0.66 13.49
C ILE A 124 -4.30 -0.16 13.15
N HIS A 125 -4.47 -1.19 12.31
CA HIS A 125 -3.37 -1.87 11.63
C HIS A 125 -3.17 -1.26 10.24
N ILE A 126 -2.04 -0.59 10.06
CA ILE A 126 -1.65 -0.03 8.77
C ILE A 126 -0.59 -0.93 8.18
N CYS A 127 -0.80 -1.35 6.94
CA CYS A 127 0.14 -2.09 6.14
C CYS A 127 0.43 -1.25 4.90
N THR A 128 1.71 -0.96 4.66
CA THR A 128 2.18 -0.28 3.44
C THR A 128 3.14 -1.19 2.69
N ASP A 129 3.08 -1.15 1.37
CA ASP A 129 3.73 -2.09 0.46
C ASP A 129 4.40 -1.32 -0.68
N THR A 130 5.69 -1.55 -0.95
CA THR A 130 6.48 -0.69 -1.85
C THR A 130 6.35 -1.01 -3.34
N ASP A 131 6.01 -2.24 -3.69
CA ASP A 131 5.90 -2.77 -5.06
C ASP A 131 4.47 -3.14 -5.46
N THR A 132 3.52 -2.88 -4.56
CA THR A 132 2.07 -2.97 -4.75
C THR A 132 1.56 -4.39 -4.99
N LYS A 133 0.72 -4.90 -4.07
CA LYS A 133 0.10 -6.24 -4.19
C LYS A 133 1.18 -7.34 -4.40
N LYS A 134 0.79 -8.50 -4.91
CA LYS A 134 1.71 -9.63 -5.17
C LYS A 134 2.51 -9.37 -6.45
N GLU A 135 3.69 -8.77 -6.36
CA GLU A 135 4.55 -8.41 -7.49
C GLU A 135 5.92 -9.10 -7.37
N PHE A 136 6.02 -10.29 -7.97
CA PHE A 136 7.16 -11.17 -7.75
C PHE A 136 8.46 -10.75 -8.45
N TYR A 137 8.43 -9.76 -9.33
CA TYR A 137 9.58 -9.41 -10.19
C TYR A 137 10.33 -8.15 -9.75
N THR A 138 9.85 -7.50 -8.70
CA THR A 138 10.51 -6.37 -8.04
C THR A 138 10.74 -6.76 -6.59
N LYS A 139 11.84 -6.31 -5.98
CA LYS A 139 12.03 -6.52 -4.55
C LYS A 139 11.16 -5.53 -3.79
N GLY A 140 10.19 -6.05 -3.06
CA GLY A 140 9.29 -5.29 -2.22
C GLY A 140 9.66 -5.28 -0.75
N LYS A 141 8.85 -4.52 -0.02
CA LYS A 141 8.98 -4.25 1.41
C LYS A 141 7.60 -3.91 1.95
N VAL A 142 7.19 -4.70 2.93
CA VAL A 142 6.00 -4.46 3.71
C VAL A 142 6.36 -3.84 5.06
N THR A 143 5.73 -2.71 5.37
CA THR A 143 5.79 -2.08 6.70
C THR A 143 4.42 -2.16 7.34
N THR A 144 4.31 -2.91 8.43
CA THR A 144 3.09 -3.06 9.22
C THR A 144 3.24 -2.31 10.53
N CYS A 145 2.43 -1.29 10.77
CA CYS A 145 2.49 -0.49 12.00
C CYS A 145 1.26 -0.80 12.87
N ASN A 146 1.52 -1.22 14.10
CA ASN A 146 0.52 -1.36 15.14
C ASN A 146 0.55 -0.12 16.03
N TYR A 147 -0.49 0.71 15.94
CA TYR A 147 -0.56 1.96 16.69
C TYR A 147 -1.13 1.80 18.10
N ASN A 148 -1.41 0.58 18.56
CA ASN A 148 -1.88 0.33 19.93
C ASN A 148 -0.81 0.60 21.00
N SER A 149 0.45 0.90 20.62
CA SER A 149 1.54 1.26 21.53
C SER A 149 1.92 2.75 21.41
N VAL A 150 2.28 3.39 22.53
CA VAL A 150 2.63 4.83 22.65
C VAL A 150 3.77 5.27 21.73
N ALA A 151 4.50 4.31 21.15
CA ALA A 151 5.60 4.56 20.23
C ALA A 151 5.33 4.15 18.78
N GLY A 152 4.17 3.54 18.46
CA GLY A 152 3.88 2.98 17.13
C GLY A 152 4.93 1.93 16.75
N GLU A 153 4.73 0.68 17.15
CA GLU A 153 5.66 -0.37 16.75
C GLU A 153 5.37 -0.77 15.30
N CYS A 154 6.34 -0.48 14.43
CA CYS A 154 6.30 -0.91 13.03
C CYS A 154 7.21 -2.12 12.83
N GLU A 155 6.64 -3.18 12.29
CA GLU A 155 7.36 -4.32 11.78
C GLU A 155 7.72 -4.14 10.32
N LEU A 156 8.90 -4.65 9.97
CA LEU A 156 9.39 -4.65 8.61
C LEU A 156 9.59 -6.06 8.08
N LYS A 157 8.98 -6.34 6.92
CA LYS A 157 9.24 -7.54 6.13
C LYS A 157 9.71 -7.13 4.74
N ILE A 158 10.67 -7.87 4.21
CA ILE A 158 11.28 -7.62 2.90
C ILE A 158 11.19 -8.92 2.12
N ASP A 159 10.90 -8.82 0.83
CA ASP A 159 10.87 -9.99 -0.02
C ASP A 159 12.24 -10.65 -0.06
N SER A 160 12.21 -11.97 -0.02
CA SER A 160 13.41 -12.74 0.24
C SER A 160 13.36 -14.08 -0.44
N CYS A 161 14.48 -14.48 -1.02
CA CYS A 161 14.62 -15.80 -1.59
C CYS A 161 14.72 -16.83 -0.47
N ILE A 162 13.78 -17.78 -0.44
CA ILE A 162 13.88 -18.97 0.42
C ILE A 162 15.04 -19.85 -0.09
N ASN A 163 15.13 -19.97 -1.41
CA ASN A 163 16.22 -20.58 -2.15
C ASN A 163 16.24 -19.98 -3.58
N ASN A 164 17.13 -20.49 -4.45
CA ASN A 164 17.28 -19.98 -5.82
C ASN A 164 16.02 -20.09 -6.69
N ASP A 165 15.07 -20.94 -6.30
CA ASP A 165 13.87 -21.23 -7.09
C ASP A 165 12.61 -20.60 -6.50
N LYS A 166 12.66 -20.20 -5.21
CA LYS A 166 11.47 -19.78 -4.46
C LYS A 166 11.65 -18.43 -3.82
N LEU A 167 10.78 -17.50 -4.21
CA LEU A 167 10.60 -16.21 -3.59
C LEU A 167 9.58 -16.32 -2.44
N LYS A 168 9.92 -15.77 -1.27
CA LYS A 168 8.95 -15.41 -0.25
C LYS A 168 8.58 -13.95 -0.45
N GLU A 169 7.36 -13.78 -0.95
CA GLU A 169 6.71 -12.51 -1.19
C GLU A 169 5.91 -12.09 0.05
N PHE A 170 6.07 -10.86 0.50
CA PHE A 170 5.25 -10.19 1.49
C PHE A 170 4.42 -9.12 0.81
N PHE A 171 3.14 -9.02 1.16
CA PHE A 171 2.26 -8.02 0.59
C PHE A 171 1.17 -7.60 1.57
N CYS A 172 0.56 -6.44 1.35
CA CYS A 172 -0.58 -5.98 2.13
C CYS A 172 -1.91 -6.50 1.56
N ILE A 173 -2.77 -7.04 2.42
CA ILE A 173 -4.16 -7.41 2.07
C ILE A 173 -5.14 -6.40 2.67
N SER A 174 -6.08 -5.90 1.87
CA SER A 174 -7.19 -5.08 2.37
C SER A 174 -8.41 -5.97 2.61
N ASN A 175 -8.94 -5.97 3.84
CA ASN A 175 -10.19 -6.66 4.13
C ASN A 175 -11.36 -5.84 3.60
N SER A 176 -12.03 -6.31 2.53
CA SER A 176 -13.10 -5.57 1.86
C SER A 176 -14.34 -5.27 2.73
N GLU A 177 -14.48 -5.96 3.87
CA GLU A 177 -15.63 -5.80 4.78
C GLU A 177 -15.36 -4.77 5.89
N GLN A 178 -14.11 -4.40 6.12
CA GLN A 178 -13.70 -3.40 7.12
C GLN A 178 -12.74 -2.44 6.42
N HIS A 179 -13.32 -1.38 5.86
CA HIS A 179 -12.70 -0.40 4.96
C HIS A 179 -11.34 0.20 5.39
N ASN A 180 -10.84 -0.09 6.60
CA ASN A 180 -9.66 0.52 7.21
C ASN A 180 -8.62 -0.49 7.72
N PHE A 181 -8.81 -1.79 7.49
CA PHE A 181 -7.87 -2.81 7.98
C PHE A 181 -7.05 -3.40 6.83
N SER A 182 -5.75 -3.15 6.87
CA SER A 182 -4.79 -3.83 6.03
C SER A 182 -3.81 -4.62 6.89
N SER A 183 -3.76 -5.93 6.72
CA SER A 183 -2.77 -6.79 7.39
C SER A 183 -1.69 -7.22 6.42
N GLU A 184 -0.54 -7.61 6.95
CA GLU A 184 0.46 -8.28 6.14
C GLU A 184 0.00 -9.70 5.79
N SER A 185 0.45 -10.17 4.64
CA SER A 185 0.36 -11.58 4.26
C SER A 185 1.64 -11.98 3.54
N SER A 186 1.82 -13.27 3.31
CA SER A 186 2.94 -13.75 2.50
C SER A 186 2.56 -14.95 1.65
N THR A 187 3.28 -15.12 0.55
CA THR A 187 3.17 -16.30 -0.32
C THR A 187 4.53 -16.75 -0.79
N ASN A 188 4.65 -18.04 -1.09
CA ASN A 188 5.85 -18.59 -1.70
C ASN A 188 5.57 -18.75 -3.19
N TYR A 189 6.34 -18.05 -4.01
CA TYR A 189 6.23 -18.10 -5.46
C TYR A 189 7.41 -18.87 -6.06
N ASP A 190 7.14 -19.71 -7.06
CA ASP A 190 8.13 -20.53 -7.75
C ASP A 190 8.63 -19.81 -9.01
N CYS A 191 9.83 -19.23 -8.95
CA CYS A 191 10.43 -18.51 -10.05
C CYS A 191 10.74 -19.42 -11.25
N THR A 192 10.91 -20.73 -11.04
CA THR A 192 11.29 -21.67 -12.12
C THR A 192 10.16 -21.92 -13.11
N SER A 193 8.91 -21.64 -12.70
CA SER A 193 7.73 -21.76 -13.56
C SER A 193 7.81 -20.92 -14.85
N GLU A 194 8.67 -19.89 -14.85
CA GLU A 194 8.92 -19.00 -15.98
C GLU A 194 10.39 -18.98 -16.43
N GLY A 195 11.20 -19.96 -16.01
CA GLY A 195 12.64 -19.99 -16.30
C GLY A 195 13.44 -18.88 -15.61
N LYS A 196 12.92 -18.34 -14.50
CA LYS A 196 13.58 -17.32 -13.66
C LYS A 196 14.24 -17.97 -12.44
N VAL A 197 15.13 -17.22 -11.82
CA VAL A 197 15.72 -17.54 -10.51
C VAL A 197 15.36 -16.44 -9.53
N CYS A 198 15.15 -16.81 -8.26
CA CYS A 198 15.04 -15.83 -7.21
C CYS A 198 16.43 -15.24 -6.94
N ASN A 199 16.56 -13.93 -7.10
CA ASN A 199 17.75 -13.18 -6.74
C ASN A 199 17.36 -11.90 -6.01
N ASP A 200 18.03 -11.63 -4.89
CA ASP A 200 17.80 -10.45 -4.03
C ASP A 200 16.33 -10.14 -3.69
N GLY A 201 15.50 -11.18 -3.50
CA GLY A 201 14.09 -10.98 -3.16
C GLY A 201 13.20 -10.63 -4.35
N ALA A 202 13.60 -10.96 -5.57
CA ALA A 202 12.75 -10.89 -6.76
C ALA A 202 13.02 -12.09 -7.68
N CYS A 203 12.02 -12.52 -8.44
CA CYS A 203 12.20 -13.46 -9.54
C CYS A 203 12.75 -12.72 -10.76
N ILE A 204 14.01 -12.96 -11.08
CA ILE A 204 14.67 -12.36 -12.25
C ILE A 204 15.03 -13.44 -13.26
N ILE A 205 15.18 -13.05 -14.52
CA ILE A 205 15.78 -13.93 -15.51
C ILE A 205 17.22 -14.18 -15.06
N SER A 206 17.63 -15.45 -14.99
CA SER A 206 19.01 -15.83 -14.66
C SER A 206 19.97 -15.06 -15.59
N GLY A 207 20.73 -14.12 -15.04
CA GLY A 207 21.66 -13.26 -15.80
C GLY A 207 21.36 -11.75 -15.81
N GLN A 208 20.27 -11.25 -15.21
CA GLN A 208 19.96 -9.81 -15.23
C GLN A 208 20.72 -9.00 -14.14
N ALA A 209 21.51 -8.01 -14.57
CA ALA A 209 22.22 -7.05 -13.71
C ALA A 209 21.29 -6.07 -12.98
N ILE A 210 21.56 -5.81 -11.69
CA ILE A 210 20.96 -4.74 -10.88
C ILE A 210 21.86 -3.51 -10.97
N ASN A 211 21.29 -2.33 -11.26
CA ASN A 211 22.04 -1.07 -11.36
C ASN A 211 22.69 -0.71 -10.00
N ASP A 212 24.02 -0.64 -9.95
CA ASP A 212 24.75 -0.02 -8.83
C ASP A 212 24.73 1.51 -8.99
N SER A 213 24.55 2.22 -7.88
CA SER A 213 24.37 3.67 -7.82
C SER A 213 25.68 4.46 -7.97
N THR A 214 26.76 3.82 -8.40
CA THR A 214 28.13 4.35 -8.36
C THR A 214 28.56 5.08 -9.63
N GLY A 215 27.67 5.27 -10.62
CA GLY A 215 27.97 6.09 -11.81
C GLY A 215 29.05 5.51 -12.73
N ASN A 216 29.34 4.22 -12.60
CA ASN A 216 30.19 3.49 -13.53
C ASN A 216 29.32 2.94 -14.66
N LYS A 217 29.84 2.91 -15.91
CA LYS A 217 29.07 2.54 -17.11
C LYS A 217 28.28 1.25 -16.87
N ASN A 218 26.95 1.34 -16.91
CA ASN A 218 26.07 0.21 -16.69
C ASN A 218 26.02 -0.65 -17.96
N TYR A 219 26.73 -1.76 -17.91
CA TYR A 219 26.52 -2.86 -18.85
C TYR A 219 25.45 -3.78 -18.27
N THR A 220 24.55 -4.22 -19.13
CA THR A 220 23.67 -5.34 -18.82
C THR A 220 24.00 -6.44 -19.81
N CYS A 221 24.12 -7.66 -19.32
CA CYS A 221 24.37 -8.81 -20.17
C CYS A 221 23.17 -9.74 -20.05
N LEU A 222 22.68 -10.26 -21.18
CA LEU A 222 21.60 -11.23 -21.23
C LEU A 222 22.12 -12.44 -21.98
N ASP A 223 21.94 -13.62 -21.39
CA ASP A 223 22.28 -14.88 -22.02
C ASP A 223 21.05 -15.78 -22.11
N ILE A 224 20.67 -16.18 -23.33
CA ILE A 224 19.36 -16.80 -23.57
C ILE A 224 19.30 -18.29 -23.22
N ASP A 225 20.45 -18.93 -23.02
CA ASP A 225 20.55 -20.34 -22.62
C ASP A 225 20.88 -20.51 -21.12
N GLY A 226 21.03 -19.38 -20.40
CA GLY A 226 21.22 -19.35 -18.96
C GLY A 226 22.68 -19.37 -18.48
N GLY A 227 23.66 -19.07 -19.34
CA GLY A 227 25.07 -18.97 -18.96
C GLY A 227 25.93 -20.04 -19.63
N LEU A 228 26.72 -20.78 -18.86
CA LEU A 228 27.50 -21.91 -19.41
C LEU A 228 26.59 -23.12 -19.65
N ASN A 229 25.95 -23.19 -20.82
CA ASN A 229 25.04 -24.26 -21.24
C ASN A 229 25.43 -24.88 -22.59
N TYR A 230 26.43 -25.77 -22.54
CA TYR A 230 27.05 -26.35 -23.74
C TYR A 230 26.15 -27.17 -24.67
N ASN A 231 24.94 -27.55 -24.23
CA ASN A 231 24.03 -28.39 -25.00
C ASN A 231 22.92 -27.59 -25.72
N VAL A 232 22.83 -26.30 -25.44
CA VAL A 232 21.84 -25.40 -26.04
C VAL A 232 22.62 -24.32 -26.76
N LYS A 233 22.26 -24.03 -28.00
CA LYS A 233 22.85 -22.89 -28.69
C LYS A 233 22.28 -21.60 -28.09
N GLY A 234 23.09 -20.87 -27.36
CA GLY A 234 22.81 -19.56 -26.81
C GLY A 234 23.15 -18.40 -27.73
N THR A 235 22.76 -17.22 -27.26
CA THR A 235 23.05 -15.92 -27.84
C THR A 235 23.05 -14.92 -26.72
N LEU A 236 24.24 -14.45 -26.43
CA LEU A 236 24.51 -13.41 -25.47
C LEU A 236 24.29 -12.03 -26.10
N THR A 237 23.61 -11.14 -25.39
CA THR A 237 23.46 -9.72 -25.71
C THR A 237 23.99 -8.87 -24.56
N GLU A 238 25.10 -8.16 -24.79
CA GLU A 238 25.55 -7.08 -23.90
C GLU A 238 24.98 -5.76 -24.40
N ARG A 239 24.25 -5.06 -23.52
CA ARG A 239 23.75 -3.71 -23.78
C ARG A 239 24.55 -2.73 -22.95
N SER A 240 25.09 -1.73 -23.62
CA SER A 240 25.70 -0.56 -23.01
C SER A 240 24.76 0.62 -23.20
N THR A 241 24.75 1.54 -22.22
CA THR A 241 24.00 2.79 -22.32
C THR A 241 24.63 3.78 -23.31
N ASP A 242 25.93 3.65 -23.57
CA ASP A 242 26.72 4.59 -24.36
C ASP A 242 27.29 3.98 -25.65
N GLU A 243 27.14 2.68 -25.85
CA GLU A 243 27.76 1.93 -26.95
C GLU A 243 26.74 1.03 -27.65
N GLU A 244 27.01 0.67 -28.90
CA GLU A 244 26.15 -0.23 -29.66
C GLU A 244 26.05 -1.60 -28.96
N ASN A 245 24.84 -2.16 -28.90
CA ASN A 245 24.60 -3.46 -28.30
C ASN A 245 25.46 -4.51 -28.99
N GLN A 246 26.23 -5.26 -28.20
CA GLN A 246 27.03 -6.36 -28.71
C GLN A 246 26.26 -7.65 -28.58
N GLN A 247 26.20 -8.42 -29.67
CA GLN A 247 25.66 -9.78 -29.66
C GLN A 247 26.76 -10.79 -29.98
N ARG A 248 26.73 -11.91 -29.28
CA ARG A 248 27.58 -13.07 -29.50
C ARG A 248 26.72 -14.32 -29.41
N THR A 249 27.00 -15.30 -30.26
CA THR A 249 26.24 -16.55 -30.34
C THR A 249 27.25 -17.67 -30.29
N ASP A 250 26.91 -18.72 -29.55
CA ASP A 250 27.78 -19.89 -29.45
C ASP A 250 28.00 -20.49 -30.81
N ARG A 251 29.22 -20.98 -30.98
CA ARG A 251 29.70 -21.43 -32.27
C ARG A 251 30.77 -22.48 -32.12
N CYS A 252 30.82 -23.35 -33.11
CA CYS A 252 31.88 -24.33 -33.24
C CYS A 252 33.08 -23.68 -33.91
N ILE A 253 34.24 -23.81 -33.29
CA ILE A 253 35.51 -23.35 -33.85
C ILE A 253 36.41 -24.56 -34.14
N ILE A 254 37.25 -24.43 -35.16
CA ILE A 254 38.21 -25.48 -35.56
C ILE A 254 39.61 -25.03 -35.10
N GLU A 255 40.22 -25.78 -34.18
CA GLU A 255 41.59 -25.56 -33.70
C GLU A 255 42.46 -26.77 -34.11
N GLY A 256 43.17 -26.63 -35.23
CA GLY A 256 43.89 -27.75 -35.84
C GLY A 256 42.93 -28.79 -36.44
N THR A 257 42.90 -29.99 -35.86
CA THR A 257 42.00 -31.09 -36.27
C THR A 257 40.86 -31.35 -35.28
N ILE A 258 40.72 -30.52 -34.25
CA ILE A 258 39.72 -30.66 -33.19
C ILE A 258 38.64 -29.58 -33.36
N ILE A 259 37.37 -29.94 -33.18
CA ILE A 259 36.24 -29.00 -33.15
C ILE A 259 35.90 -28.72 -31.68
N LYS A 260 35.98 -27.46 -31.27
CA LYS A 260 35.63 -26.99 -29.92
C LYS A 260 34.39 -26.13 -29.93
N LEU A 261 33.67 -26.10 -28.81
CA LEU A 261 32.61 -25.14 -28.57
C LEU A 261 33.23 -23.84 -28.07
N GLN A 262 32.90 -22.71 -28.70
CA GLN A 262 33.07 -21.39 -28.11
C GLN A 262 31.75 -20.98 -27.48
N GLU A 263 31.72 -21.01 -26.15
CA GLU A 263 30.57 -20.65 -25.32
C GLU A 263 30.69 -19.21 -24.87
N PHE A 264 29.70 -18.38 -25.17
CA PHE A 264 29.58 -17.02 -24.66
C PHE A 264 28.68 -17.00 -23.43
N TYR A 265 29.09 -16.27 -22.40
CA TYR A 265 28.31 -16.17 -21.16
C TYR A 265 28.48 -14.83 -20.48
N CYS A 266 27.50 -14.46 -19.66
CA CYS A 266 27.55 -13.22 -18.89
C CYS A 266 28.45 -13.39 -17.67
N ASN A 267 29.54 -12.62 -17.59
CA ASN A 267 30.40 -12.53 -16.41
C ASN A 267 30.46 -11.09 -15.92
N GLU A 268 30.03 -10.83 -14.68
CA GLU A 268 30.00 -9.48 -14.11
C GLU A 268 29.32 -8.45 -15.05
N ASN A 269 28.22 -8.87 -15.68
CA ASN A 269 27.44 -8.08 -16.65
C ASN A 269 28.18 -7.71 -17.94
N ARG A 270 29.29 -8.39 -18.24
CA ARG A 270 30.05 -8.24 -19.48
C ARG A 270 30.03 -9.53 -20.29
N ILE A 271 30.25 -9.39 -21.59
CA ILE A 271 30.50 -10.56 -22.45
C ILE A 271 31.78 -11.25 -21.99
N ALA A 272 31.68 -12.52 -21.61
CA ALA A 272 32.80 -13.44 -21.48
C ALA A 272 32.62 -14.61 -22.45
N TYR A 273 33.70 -15.38 -22.63
CA TYR A 273 33.61 -16.64 -23.36
C TYR A 273 34.66 -17.64 -22.87
N ILE A 274 34.38 -18.92 -23.10
CA ILE A 274 35.32 -20.03 -22.90
C ILE A 274 35.37 -20.90 -24.15
N TYR A 275 36.46 -21.65 -24.30
CA TYR A 275 36.55 -22.76 -25.25
C TYR A 275 36.52 -24.06 -24.47
N ASP A 276 35.61 -24.96 -24.82
CA ASP A 276 35.50 -26.26 -24.18
C ASP A 276 35.41 -27.38 -25.21
N ASP A 277 35.90 -28.56 -24.83
CA ASP A 277 35.73 -29.78 -25.60
C ASP A 277 34.35 -30.36 -25.30
N CYS A 278 33.62 -30.80 -26.33
CA CYS A 278 32.35 -31.46 -26.09
C CYS A 278 32.55 -32.78 -25.30
N PRO A 279 31.58 -33.18 -24.46
CA PRO A 279 31.58 -34.46 -23.76
C PRO A 279 31.91 -35.66 -24.65
N LEU A 280 32.41 -36.75 -24.06
CA LEU A 280 32.76 -37.98 -24.77
C LEU A 280 31.63 -38.44 -25.72
N ASN A 281 31.98 -38.63 -26.98
CA ASN A 281 31.10 -39.01 -28.11
C ASN A 281 30.16 -37.92 -28.64
N GLN A 282 30.29 -36.68 -28.18
CA GLN A 282 29.63 -35.53 -28.79
C GLN A 282 30.63 -34.74 -29.65
N THR A 283 30.09 -33.96 -30.58
CA THR A 283 30.87 -32.95 -31.29
C THR A 283 30.11 -31.65 -31.33
N CYS A 284 30.81 -30.53 -31.46
CA CYS A 284 30.12 -29.26 -31.57
C CYS A 284 29.44 -29.20 -32.95
N ILE A 285 28.12 -29.07 -32.96
CA ILE A 285 27.29 -28.90 -34.14
C ILE A 285 26.45 -27.65 -33.97
N SER A 286 26.59 -26.69 -34.88
CA SER A 286 25.79 -25.46 -34.93
C SER A 286 25.83 -24.59 -33.67
N GLY A 287 26.87 -24.68 -32.85
CA GLY A 287 27.03 -23.90 -31.62
C GLY A 287 26.51 -24.59 -30.37
N ALA A 288 26.37 -25.91 -30.37
CA ALA A 288 26.09 -26.71 -29.18
C ALA A 288 26.73 -28.10 -29.32
N CYS A 289 27.00 -28.76 -28.21
CA CYS A 289 27.45 -30.15 -28.17
C CYS A 289 26.27 -31.11 -28.40
N GLN A 290 26.40 -31.98 -29.41
CA GLN A 290 25.39 -32.95 -29.82
C GLN A 290 26.01 -34.32 -30.08
#